data_AF-A0A410VD02-F1
#
_entry.id   AF-A0A410VD02-F1
#
_cell.length_a   1.000
_cell.length_b   1.000
_cell.length_c   1.000
_cell.angle_alpha   90.00
_cell.angle_beta   90.00
_cell.angle_gamma   90.00
#
_symmetry.space_group_name_H-M   'P 1'
#
loop_
_entity.id
_entity.type
_entity.pdbx_description
1 polymer ?
#
loop_
_entity_poly.entity_id
_entity_poly.type
_entity_poly.pdbx_seq_one_letter_code
_entity_poly.pdbx_strand_id
1 'polypeptide(L)'
;MSARKAAELSPEGLARSDRKRLAAEEGLRALADVEKQAIEVRQNMARLRAICEAKEREKQAADAALQATLPSPTTKKRKSKTAR
;
A
#
# COMPACT_ATOMS: atom_id res chain seq x y z
N MET A 1 49.25 34.07 -14.53
CA MET A 1 47.90 33.54 -14.79
C MET A 1 48.04 32.13 -15.33
N SER A 2 47.93 31.14 -14.43
CA SER A 2 48.40 29.76 -14.65
C SER A 2 47.43 28.97 -15.52
N ALA A 3 47.61 29.06 -16.83
CA ALA A 3 47.12 28.05 -17.77
C ALA A 3 47.99 26.78 -17.61
N ARG A 4 47.68 25.94 -16.62
CA ARG A 4 48.23 24.58 -16.54
C ARG A 4 47.11 23.56 -16.64
N LYS A 5 46.97 23.07 -17.88
CA LYS A 5 46.59 21.71 -18.24
C LYS A 5 45.22 21.23 -17.74
N ALA A 6 44.21 21.62 -18.50
CA ALA A 6 43.01 20.82 -18.71
C ALA A 6 43.27 19.50 -19.50
N ALA A 7 44.53 19.05 -19.64
CA ALA A 7 44.92 18.00 -20.58
C ALA A 7 45.20 16.61 -19.95
N GLU A 8 45.53 16.50 -18.66
CA GLU A 8 45.92 15.21 -18.07
C GLU A 8 45.53 15.17 -16.59
N LEU A 9 44.27 14.84 -16.30
CA LEU A 9 44.01 14.19 -15.01
C LEU A 9 44.89 12.93 -15.01
N SER A 10 45.76 12.77 -14.01
CA SER A 10 46.49 11.52 -13.80
C SER A 10 45.52 10.33 -13.97
N PRO A 11 45.94 9.19 -14.56
CA PRO A 11 45.09 8.01 -14.74
C PRO A 11 44.32 7.62 -13.47
N GLU A 12 44.94 7.83 -12.30
CA GLU A 12 44.30 7.60 -11.00
C GLU A 12 43.18 8.60 -10.66
N GLY A 13 43.29 9.84 -11.14
CA GLY A 13 42.27 10.87 -11.00
C GLY A 13 41.03 10.58 -11.85
N LEU A 14 41.23 10.10 -13.08
CA LEU A 14 40.14 9.61 -13.94
C LEU A 14 39.45 8.41 -13.31
N ALA A 15 40.22 7.39 -12.90
CA ALA A 15 39.67 6.21 -12.23
C ALA A 15 38.87 6.56 -10.96
N ARG A 16 39.32 7.56 -10.18
CA ARG A 16 38.57 8.06 -9.02
C ARG A 16 37.29 8.79 -9.43
N SER A 17 37.32 9.59 -10.48
CA SER A 17 36.15 10.28 -11.01
C SER A 17 35.09 9.29 -11.52
N ASP A 18 35.52 8.26 -12.26
CA ASP A 18 34.63 7.25 -12.82
C ASP A 18 33.96 6.42 -11.71
N ARG A 19 34.71 6.02 -10.68
CA ARG A 19 34.13 5.35 -9.50
C ARG A 19 33.08 6.22 -8.80
N LYS A 20 33.34 7.52 -8.64
CA LYS A 20 32.36 8.44 -8.05
C LYS A 20 31.11 8.57 -8.91
N ARG A 21 31.27 8.64 -10.23
CA ARG A 21 30.15 8.69 -11.16
C ARG A 21 29.31 7.43 -11.09
N LEU A 22 29.93 6.25 -11.13
CA LEU A 22 29.24 4.97 -11.01
C LEU A 22 28.49 4.87 -9.67
N ALA A 23 29.13 5.22 -8.56
CA ALA A 23 28.49 5.22 -7.26
C ALA A 23 27.27 6.17 -7.19
N ALA A 24 27.35 7.34 -7.85
CA ALA A 24 26.22 8.26 -7.93
C ALA A 24 25.07 7.69 -8.79
N GLU A 25 25.39 7.10 -9.95
CA GLU A 25 24.40 6.48 -10.83
C GLU A 25 23.71 5.28 -10.16
N GLU A 26 24.47 4.44 -9.45
CA GLU A 26 23.95 3.32 -8.66
C GLU A 26 23.11 3.79 -7.48
N GLY A 27 23.53 4.85 -6.79
CA GLY A 27 22.75 5.47 -5.73
C GLY A 27 21.39 5.98 -6.21
N LEU A 28 21.35 6.63 -7.39
CA LEU A 28 20.10 7.08 -8.00
C LEU A 28 19.20 5.90 -8.38
N ARG A 29 19.76 4.82 -8.92
CA ARG A 29 18.98 3.60 -9.24
C ARG A 29 18.40 2.95 -7.97
N ALA A 30 19.20 2.85 -6.91
CA ALA A 30 18.76 2.27 -5.64
C ALA A 30 17.57 3.07 -5.05
N LEU A 31 17.63 4.40 -5.07
CA LEU A 31 16.53 5.24 -4.62
C LEU A 31 15.27 5.04 -5.48
N ALA A 32 15.42 5.00 -6.81
CA ALA A 32 14.30 4.76 -7.71
C ALA A 32 13.63 3.40 -7.48
N ASP A 33 14.40 2.36 -7.15
CA ASP A 33 13.85 1.04 -6.88
C ASP A 33 13.12 0.98 -5.53
N VAL A 34 13.62 1.67 -4.50
CA VAL A 34 12.91 1.83 -3.22
C VAL A 34 11.58 2.56 -3.43
N GLU A 35 11.55 3.60 -4.24
CA GLU A 35 10.32 4.33 -4.56
C GLU A 35 9.29 3.44 -5.29
N LYS A 36 9.72 2.66 -6.28
CA LYS A 36 8.86 1.68 -6.97
C LYS A 36 8.28 0.67 -5.99
N GLN A 37 9.13 0.06 -5.15
CA GLN A 37 8.68 -0.91 -4.15
C GLN A 37 7.68 -0.29 -3.17
N ALA A 38 7.90 0.95 -2.73
CA ALA A 38 6.97 1.65 -1.86
C ALA A 38 5.60 1.87 -2.53
N ILE A 39 5.57 2.21 -3.81
CA ILE A 39 4.34 2.35 -4.59
C ILE A 39 3.62 1.00 -4.71
N GLU A 40 4.34 -0.07 -5.06
CA GLU A 40 3.79 -1.41 -5.18
C GLU A 40 3.15 -1.90 -3.87
N VAL A 41 3.82 -1.69 -2.73
CA VAL A 41 3.27 -2.04 -1.40
C VAL A 41 1.98 -1.27 -1.14
N ARG A 42 1.92 0.04 -1.42
CA ARG A 42 0.69 0.83 -1.23
C ARG A 42 -0.45 0.32 -2.10
N GLN A 43 -0.17 0.00 -3.36
CA GLN A 43 -1.18 -0.56 -4.27
C GLN A 43 -1.65 -1.93 -3.82
N ASN A 44 -0.73 -2.79 -3.36
CA ASN A 44 -1.08 -4.12 -2.83
C ASN A 44 -1.97 -3.98 -1.59
N MET A 45 -1.62 -3.10 -0.66
CA MET A 45 -2.43 -2.81 0.53
C MET A 45 -3.82 -2.27 0.16
N ALA A 46 -3.94 -1.43 -0.86
CA ALA A 46 -5.23 -0.96 -1.34
C ALA A 46 -6.08 -2.11 -1.92
N ARG A 47 -5.47 -3.01 -2.70
CA ARG A 47 -6.14 -4.19 -3.24
C ARG A 47 -6.59 -5.15 -2.14
N LEU A 48 -5.74 -5.40 -1.14
CA LEU A 48 -6.09 -6.26 0.00
C LEU A 48 -7.30 -5.70 0.77
N ARG A 49 -7.32 -4.38 1.02
CA ARG A 49 -8.48 -3.73 1.66
C ARG A 49 -9.75 -3.90 0.83
N ALA A 50 -9.68 -3.65 -0.48
CA ALA A 50 -10.83 -3.82 -1.37
C ALA A 50 -11.37 -5.26 -1.36
N ILE A 51 -10.48 -6.26 -1.36
CA ILE A 51 -10.86 -7.68 -1.26
C ILE A 51 -11.50 -7.98 0.09
N CYS A 52 -10.95 -7.47 1.20
CA CYS A 52 -11.52 -7.65 2.53
C CYS A 52 -12.93 -7.06 2.62
N GLU A 53 -13.12 -5.81 2.17
CA GLU A 53 -14.44 -5.18 2.18
C GLU A 53 -15.43 -5.92 1.28
N ALA A 54 -15.01 -6.40 0.11
CA ALA A 54 -15.86 -7.21 -0.76
C ALA A 54 -16.33 -8.49 -0.05
N LYS A 55 -15.42 -9.21 0.60
CA LYS A 55 -15.74 -10.42 1.37
C LYS A 55 -16.65 -10.11 2.57
N GLU A 56 -16.47 -8.97 3.23
CA GLU A 56 -17.36 -8.54 4.32
C GLU A 56 -18.76 -8.24 3.81
N ARG A 57 -18.89 -7.56 2.66
CA ARG A 57 -20.19 -7.32 2.01
C ARG A 57 -20.87 -8.63 1.61
N GLU A 58 -20.11 -9.58 1.06
CA GLU A 58 -20.63 -10.92 0.73
C GLU A 58 -21.16 -11.66 1.97
N LYS A 59 -20.40 -11.63 3.07
CA LYS A 59 -20.85 -12.22 4.34
C LYS A 59 -22.11 -11.55 4.88
N GLN A 60 -22.17 -10.22 4.88
CA GLN A 60 -23.35 -9.48 5.31
C GLN A 60 -24.57 -9.78 4.45
N ALA A 61 -24.39 -9.94 3.13
CA ALA A 61 -25.47 -10.34 2.23
C ALA A 61 -25.96 -11.77 2.52
N ALA A 62 -25.04 -12.71 2.80
CA ALA A 62 -25.39 -14.06 3.20
C ALA A 62 -26.13 -14.09 4.54
N ASP A 63 -25.64 -13.36 5.55
CA ASP A 63 -26.29 -13.25 6.85
C ASP A 63 -27.67 -12.60 6.75
N ALA A 64 -27.83 -11.56 5.93
CA ALA A 64 -29.13 -10.93 5.66
C ALA A 64 -30.09 -11.91 4.96
N ALA A 65 -29.62 -12.71 4.02
CA ALA A 65 -30.42 -13.75 3.38
C ALA A 65 -30.86 -14.82 4.40
N LEU A 66 -29.97 -15.24 5.30
CA LEU A 66 -30.30 -16.16 6.38
C LEU A 66 -31.36 -15.56 7.32
N GLN A 67 -31.19 -14.31 7.76
CA GLN A 67 -32.17 -13.60 8.59
C GLN A 67 -33.53 -13.46 7.90
N ALA A 68 -33.56 -13.22 6.59
CA ALA A 68 -34.80 -13.17 5.82
C ALA A 68 -35.54 -14.52 5.78
N THR A 69 -34.82 -15.64 5.90
CA THR A 69 -35.42 -16.98 5.98
C THR A 69 -35.85 -17.39 7.39
N LEU A 70 -35.38 -16.67 8.43
CA LEU A 70 -35.79 -16.95 9.80
C LEU A 70 -37.23 -16.49 10.04
N PRO A 71 -38.06 -17.28 10.74
CA PRO A 71 -39.43 -16.90 11.04
C PRO A 71 -39.45 -15.64 11.92
N SER A 72 -40.32 -14.68 11.56
CA SER A 72 -40.48 -13.42 12.29
C SER A 72 -40.76 -13.68 13.78
N PRO A 73 -40.03 -13.03 14.71
CA PRO A 73 -40.24 -13.23 16.13
C PRO A 73 -41.66 -12.77 16.49
N THR A 74 -42.50 -13.72 16.91
CA THR A 74 -43.87 -13.42 17.32
C THR A 74 -43.85 -12.44 18.49
N THR A 75 -44.35 -11.23 18.28
CA THR A 75 -44.48 -10.23 19.34
C THR A 75 -45.50 -10.72 20.36
N LYS A 76 -45.04 -11.28 21.48
CA LYS A 76 -45.91 -11.59 22.61
C LYS A 76 -46.46 -10.27 23.17
N LYS A 77 -47.71 -9.95 22.82
CA LYS A 77 -48.45 -8.83 23.44
C LYS A 77 -48.48 -9.05 24.96
N ARG A 78 -47.77 -8.20 25.70
CA ARG A 78 -47.87 -8.11 27.16
C ARG A 78 -49.30 -7.67 27.46
N LYS A 79 -50.12 -8.57 28.02
CA LYS A 79 -51.46 -8.22 28.52
C LYS A 79 -51.27 -7.20 29.66
N SER A 80 -51.50 -5.92 29.40
CA SER A 80 -51.61 -4.93 30.46
C SER A 80 -52.83 -5.30 31.30
N LYS A 81 -52.60 -5.61 32.57
CA LYS A 81 -53.68 -5.79 33.55
C LYS A 81 -54.18 -4.39 33.88
N THR A 82 -55.28 -3.97 33.27
CA THR A 82 -56.07 -2.82 33.75
C THR A 82 -56.60 -3.20 35.13
N ALA A 83 -55.96 -2.65 36.17
CA ALA A 83 -56.50 -2.68 37.52
C ALA A 83 -57.59 -1.61 37.62
N ARG A 84 -58.69 -2.03 38.22
CA ARG A 84 -59.98 -1.36 38.37
C ARG A 84 -59.95 -0.30 39.46
#